data_AF-A0AAN0K2E4-F1
#
_entry.id   AF-A0AAN0K2E4-F1
#
_cell.length_a   1.000
_cell.length_b   1.000
_cell.length_c   1.000
_cell.angle_alpha   90.00
_cell.angle_beta   90.00
_cell.angle_gamma   90.00
#
_symmetry.space_group_name_H-M   'P 1'
#
loop_
_entity.id
_entity.type
_entity.pdbx_description
1 polymer ?
#
loop_
_entity_poly.entity_id
_entity_poly.type
_entity_poly.pdbx_seq_one_letter_code
_entity_poly.pdbx_strand_id
1 'polypeptide(L)'
;MASNTATSDLDIAHLRLVLSKLQCFSKARWKDFGLKCGLYYNTVTAIAANNAGKPEFVDECFRECIARWLKREDDVDEVGEPTLETLAAIVEETGDKATAKKIRNQFKENNCKDPATKPAHCSLLWIVMLVIIVLVIIVLAILVLTIIMHMPSMFDIHDEYASKLRDKYNEALTRYKDPAVNKFPAAGPSVQGYVPFIPLIQIIVKEYRKEDADFLHTSSTNE
;
A
#
# COMPACT_ATOMS: atom_id res chain seq x y z
N MET A 1 -48.19 -9.64 -3.12
CA MET A 1 -47.81 -10.98 -2.63
C MET A 1 -46.50 -10.82 -1.87
N ALA A 2 -46.45 -11.34 -0.65
CA ALA A 2 -45.51 -10.96 0.40
C ALA A 2 -44.04 -11.31 0.08
N SER A 3 -43.14 -10.34 0.24
CA SER A 3 -41.70 -10.56 0.30
C SER A 3 -41.30 -10.76 1.76
N ASN A 4 -41.53 -11.97 2.28
CA ASN A 4 -40.94 -12.43 3.53
C ASN A 4 -39.72 -13.29 3.17
N THR A 5 -38.61 -12.68 2.79
CA THR A 5 -37.34 -13.40 2.68
C THR A 5 -36.59 -13.22 3.98
N ALA A 6 -36.58 -14.29 4.78
CA ALA A 6 -35.75 -14.41 5.95
C ALA A 6 -34.30 -14.04 5.61
N THR A 7 -33.70 -13.34 6.56
CA THR A 7 -32.37 -12.77 6.60
C THR A 7 -31.30 -13.87 6.74
N SER A 8 -31.19 -14.77 5.76
CA SER A 8 -30.67 -16.15 5.97
C SER A 8 -29.52 -16.64 5.09
N ASP A 9 -29.05 -15.92 4.07
CA ASP A 9 -27.96 -16.41 3.19
C ASP A 9 -27.02 -15.26 2.80
N LEU A 10 -25.72 -15.42 3.06
CA LEU A 10 -24.67 -14.46 2.75
C LEU A 10 -23.86 -14.94 1.55
N ASP A 11 -23.90 -14.18 0.47
CA ASP A 11 -23.06 -14.43 -0.70
C ASP A 11 -21.85 -13.49 -0.77
N ILE A 12 -21.05 -13.63 -1.83
CA ILE A 12 -19.87 -12.79 -2.09
C ILE A 12 -20.18 -11.28 -2.15
N ALA A 13 -21.39 -10.86 -2.51
CA ALA A 13 -21.76 -9.44 -2.53
C ALA A 13 -21.78 -8.83 -1.11
N HIS A 14 -21.94 -9.67 -0.09
CA HIS A 14 -21.95 -9.28 1.32
C HIS A 14 -20.55 -9.22 1.95
N LEU A 15 -19.46 -9.40 1.19
CA LEU A 15 -18.09 -9.38 1.71
C LEU A 15 -17.78 -8.12 2.55
N ARG A 16 -18.19 -6.94 2.06
CA ARG A 16 -17.99 -5.67 2.79
C ARG A 16 -18.78 -5.63 4.10
N LEU A 17 -19.99 -6.17 4.10
CA LEU A 17 -20.82 -6.26 5.29
C LEU A 17 -20.13 -7.15 6.34
N VAL A 18 -19.69 -8.35 5.95
CA VAL A 18 -19.02 -9.30 6.85
C VAL A 18 -17.74 -8.71 7.43
N LEU A 19 -16.89 -8.10 6.58
CA LEU A 19 -15.67 -7.41 7.04
C LEU A 19 -15.97 -6.30 8.06
N SER A 20 -17.06 -5.55 7.88
CA SER A 20 -17.46 -4.51 8.84
C SER A 20 -17.86 -5.09 10.20
N LYS A 21 -18.47 -6.28 10.22
CA LYS A 21 -18.82 -6.98 11.47
C LYS A 21 -17.59 -7.51 12.21
N LEU A 22 -16.55 -7.87 11.45
CA LEU A 22 -15.29 -8.42 11.96
C LEU A 22 -14.22 -7.35 12.19
N GLN A 23 -14.55 -6.06 12.19
CA GLN A 23 -13.57 -4.98 12.37
C GLN A 23 -12.76 -5.08 13.68
N CYS A 24 -13.34 -5.67 14.74
CA CYS A 24 -12.70 -5.86 16.04
C CYS A 24 -12.07 -7.25 16.20
N PHE A 25 -12.28 -8.14 15.24
CA PHE A 25 -11.75 -9.49 15.27
C PHE A 25 -10.25 -9.47 14.93
N SER A 26 -9.46 -10.28 15.64
CA SER A 26 -8.02 -10.40 15.36
C SER A 26 -7.78 -11.11 14.02
N LYS A 27 -7.44 -10.34 12.99
CA LYS A 27 -7.10 -10.84 11.64
C LYS A 27 -5.87 -11.76 11.64
N ALA A 28 -5.01 -11.69 12.66
CA ALA A 28 -3.88 -12.61 12.81
C ALA A 28 -4.31 -14.09 12.90
N ARG A 29 -5.57 -14.36 13.30
CA ARG A 29 -6.16 -15.71 13.36
C ARG A 29 -6.81 -16.17 12.06
N TRP A 30 -6.52 -15.52 10.94
CA TRP A 30 -7.15 -15.83 9.65
C TRP A 30 -7.02 -17.30 9.22
N LYS A 31 -5.91 -17.97 9.56
CA LYS A 31 -5.73 -19.40 9.25
C LYS A 31 -6.71 -20.29 10.00
N ASP A 32 -6.80 -20.09 11.32
CA ASP A 32 -7.72 -20.84 12.19
C ASP A 32 -9.18 -20.53 11.83
N PHE A 33 -9.47 -19.27 11.53
CA PHE A 33 -10.76 -18.85 11.01
C PHE A 33 -11.11 -19.56 9.69
N GLY A 34 -10.20 -19.56 8.71
CA GLY A 34 -10.42 -20.21 7.42
C GLY A 34 -10.68 -21.72 7.54
N LEU A 35 -9.94 -22.41 8.41
CA LEU A 35 -10.17 -23.83 8.68
C LEU A 35 -11.56 -24.07 9.32
N LYS A 36 -11.94 -23.24 10.31
CA LYS A 36 -13.27 -23.33 10.94
C LYS A 36 -14.41 -22.93 10.02
N CYS A 37 -14.14 -22.15 8.98
CA CYS A 37 -15.09 -21.88 7.90
C CYS A 37 -15.32 -23.09 6.98
N GLY A 38 -14.59 -24.19 7.12
CA GLY A 38 -14.68 -25.34 6.21
C GLY A 38 -13.71 -25.28 5.03
N LEU A 39 -12.78 -24.30 5.00
CA LEU A 39 -11.74 -24.28 3.97
C LEU A 39 -10.69 -25.33 4.28
N TYR A 40 -10.25 -26.04 3.25
CA TYR A 40 -9.21 -27.04 3.40
C TYR A 40 -7.85 -26.43 3.71
N TYR A 41 -6.98 -27.21 4.34
CA TYR A 41 -5.62 -26.79 4.67
C TYR A 41 -4.81 -26.36 3.44
N ASN A 42 -4.94 -27.08 2.32
CA ASN A 42 -4.31 -26.71 1.05
C ASN A 42 -4.85 -25.36 0.53
N THR A 43 -6.15 -25.11 0.64
CA THR A 43 -6.78 -23.83 0.27
C THR A 43 -6.22 -22.68 1.12
N VAL A 44 -6.21 -22.82 2.45
CA VAL A 44 -5.65 -21.83 3.37
C VAL A 44 -4.15 -21.59 3.11
N THR A 45 -3.41 -22.65 2.76
CA THR A 45 -1.97 -22.55 2.41
C THR A 45 -1.76 -21.83 1.07
N ALA A 46 -2.61 -22.08 0.08
CA ALA A 46 -2.59 -21.37 -1.19
C ALA A 46 -2.89 -19.88 -1.01
N ILE A 47 -3.83 -19.52 -0.12
CA ILE A 47 -4.10 -18.11 0.23
C ILE A 47 -2.85 -17.43 0.80
N ALA A 48 -2.11 -18.09 1.70
CA ALA A 48 -0.83 -17.56 2.20
C ALA A 48 0.17 -17.35 1.06
N ALA A 49 0.36 -18.36 0.20
CA ALA A 49 1.32 -18.26 -0.90
C ALA A 49 0.97 -17.12 -1.88
N ASN A 50 -0.31 -16.99 -2.24
CA ASN A 50 -0.78 -15.98 -3.21
C ASN A 50 -0.68 -14.54 -2.70
N ASN A 51 -0.65 -14.35 -1.39
CA ASN A 51 -0.54 -13.03 -0.78
C ASN A 51 0.86 -12.73 -0.25
N ALA A 52 1.80 -13.68 -0.35
CA ALA A 52 3.16 -13.51 0.11
C ALA A 52 3.82 -12.27 -0.53
N GLY A 53 4.52 -11.48 0.29
CA GLY A 53 5.20 -10.26 -0.17
C GLY A 53 4.32 -9.01 -0.29
N LYS A 54 3.00 -9.10 -0.06
CA LYS A 54 2.13 -7.93 0.00
C LYS A 54 2.32 -7.16 1.32
N PRO A 55 2.27 -5.81 1.32
CA PRO A 55 2.45 -5.00 2.53
C PRO A 55 1.40 -5.29 3.60
N GLU A 56 0.17 -5.64 3.19
CA GLU A 56 -0.94 -6.00 4.07
C GLU A 56 -1.24 -7.51 4.03
N PHE A 57 -0.20 -8.35 4.10
CA PHE A 57 -0.30 -9.81 4.00
C PHE A 57 -1.45 -10.41 4.83
N VAL A 58 -1.56 -10.04 6.10
CA VAL A 58 -2.56 -10.58 7.03
C VAL A 58 -3.97 -10.18 6.63
N ASP A 59 -4.18 -8.91 6.28
CA ASP A 59 -5.48 -8.38 5.86
C ASP A 59 -5.95 -8.98 4.54
N GLU A 60 -5.04 -9.15 3.59
CA GLU A 60 -5.33 -9.80 2.31
C GLU A 60 -5.71 -11.26 2.51
N CYS A 61 -4.95 -12.01 3.31
CA CYS A 61 -5.27 -13.41 3.59
C CYS A 61 -6.63 -13.55 4.30
N PHE A 62 -6.91 -12.70 5.27
CA PHE A 62 -8.18 -12.72 5.99
C PHE A 62 -9.37 -12.40 5.09
N ARG A 63 -9.24 -11.37 4.24
CA ARG A 63 -10.24 -11.00 3.24
C ARG A 63 -10.50 -12.13 2.24
N GLU A 64 -9.45 -12.79 1.79
CA GLU A 64 -9.57 -13.92 0.87
C GLU A 64 -10.26 -15.14 1.53
N CYS A 65 -9.96 -15.44 2.79
CA CYS A 65 -10.68 -16.48 3.54
C CYS A 65 -12.18 -16.19 3.62
N ILE A 66 -12.57 -14.95 3.92
CA ILE A 66 -13.98 -14.57 3.97
C ILE A 66 -14.61 -14.66 2.58
N ALA A 67 -13.90 -14.21 1.54
CA ALA A 67 -14.40 -14.28 0.16
C ALA A 67 -14.67 -15.73 -0.28
N ARG A 68 -13.79 -16.67 0.07
CA ARG A 68 -13.96 -18.10 -0.25
C ARG A 68 -15.06 -18.75 0.58
N TRP A 69 -15.18 -18.41 1.87
CA TRP A 69 -16.31 -18.82 2.70
C TRP A 69 -17.65 -18.36 2.11
N LEU A 70 -17.76 -17.09 1.69
CA LEU A 70 -18.97 -16.55 1.05
C LEU A 70 -19.25 -17.11 -0.36
N LYS A 71 -18.25 -17.73 -1.00
CA LYS A 71 -18.41 -18.45 -2.26
C LYS A 71 -18.78 -19.92 -2.05
N ARG A 72 -18.87 -20.39 -0.80
CA ARG A 72 -19.17 -21.78 -0.44
C ARG A 72 -18.16 -22.76 -1.06
N GLU A 73 -16.88 -22.39 -1.03
CA GLU A 73 -15.80 -23.27 -1.48
C GLU A 73 -15.52 -24.39 -0.46
N ASP A 74 -14.88 -25.48 -0.90
CA ASP A 74 -14.51 -26.62 -0.05
C ASP A 74 -15.71 -27.18 0.77
N ASP A 75 -15.54 -27.40 2.08
CA ASP A 75 -16.56 -28.00 2.97
C ASP A 75 -17.37 -26.93 3.72
N VAL A 76 -17.46 -25.70 3.20
CA VAL A 76 -18.24 -24.63 3.85
C VAL A 76 -19.69 -25.06 4.10
N ASP A 77 -20.30 -25.76 3.14
CA ASP A 77 -21.69 -26.21 3.25
C ASP A 77 -21.90 -27.31 4.31
N GLU A 78 -20.87 -28.11 4.59
CA GLU A 78 -20.89 -29.15 5.63
C GLU A 78 -20.74 -28.52 7.03
N VAL A 79 -19.99 -27.44 7.16
CA VAL A 79 -19.89 -26.64 8.39
C VAL A 79 -21.19 -25.87 8.65
N GLY A 80 -21.81 -25.37 7.57
CA GLY A 80 -23.09 -24.70 7.59
C GLY A 80 -23.12 -23.51 6.64
N GLU A 81 -24.30 -23.23 6.10
CA GLU A 81 -24.50 -22.15 5.13
C GLU A 81 -23.96 -20.81 5.66
N PRO A 82 -23.38 -19.96 4.80
CA PRO A 82 -22.88 -18.67 5.21
C PRO A 82 -23.99 -17.76 5.74
N THR A 83 -24.16 -17.71 7.06
CA THR A 83 -25.12 -16.83 7.73
C THR A 83 -24.42 -16.00 8.80
N LEU A 84 -25.08 -14.95 9.30
CA LEU A 84 -24.56 -14.19 10.44
C LEU A 84 -24.50 -15.04 11.73
N GLU A 85 -25.35 -16.06 11.83
CA GLU A 85 -25.33 -17.00 12.96
C GLU A 85 -24.13 -17.94 12.88
N THR A 86 -23.90 -18.55 11.71
CA THR A 86 -22.73 -19.38 11.41
C THR A 86 -21.44 -18.57 11.63
N LEU A 87 -21.39 -17.33 11.12
CA LEU A 87 -20.26 -16.43 11.33
C LEU A 87 -19.98 -16.20 12.82
N ALA A 88 -21.02 -15.95 13.62
CA ALA A 88 -20.85 -15.73 15.05
C ALA A 88 -20.36 -17.00 15.77
N ALA A 89 -20.81 -18.19 15.36
CA ALA A 89 -20.32 -19.45 15.89
C ALA A 89 -18.83 -19.66 15.58
N ILE A 90 -18.42 -19.49 14.32
CA ILE A 90 -17.02 -19.61 13.89
C ILE A 90 -16.10 -18.63 14.65
N VAL A 91 -16.54 -17.38 14.82
CA VAL A 91 -15.79 -16.36 15.56
C VAL A 91 -15.66 -16.71 17.05
N GLU A 92 -16.71 -17.27 17.64
CA GLU A 92 -16.70 -17.77 19.02
C GLU A 92 -15.71 -18.92 19.19
N GLU A 93 -15.72 -19.89 18.27
CA GLU A 93 -14.81 -21.04 18.25
C GLU A 93 -13.36 -20.63 17.99
N THR A 94 -13.13 -19.56 17.22
CA THR A 94 -11.80 -18.95 17.03
C THR A 94 -11.30 -18.21 18.29
N GLY A 95 -12.13 -18.13 19.32
CA GLY A 95 -11.77 -17.60 20.64
C GLY A 95 -12.12 -16.13 20.87
N ASP A 96 -12.92 -15.51 20.00
CA ASP A 96 -13.40 -14.13 20.18
C ASP A 96 -14.90 -14.08 20.54
N LYS A 97 -15.20 -14.51 21.77
CA LYS A 97 -16.57 -14.53 22.31
C LYS A 97 -17.22 -13.14 22.32
N ALA A 98 -16.44 -12.08 22.50
CA ALA A 98 -16.95 -10.72 22.56
C ALA A 98 -17.45 -10.26 21.19
N THR A 99 -16.67 -10.48 20.13
CA THR A 99 -17.09 -10.16 18.75
C THR A 99 -18.27 -11.04 18.33
N ALA A 100 -18.26 -12.34 18.64
CA ALA A 100 -19.39 -13.24 18.36
C ALA A 100 -20.70 -12.75 18.99
N LYS A 101 -20.68 -12.38 20.28
CA LYS A 101 -21.84 -11.83 20.98
C LYS A 101 -22.34 -10.53 20.33
N LYS A 102 -21.43 -9.66 19.90
CA LYS A 102 -21.77 -8.41 19.20
C LYS A 102 -22.48 -8.69 17.88
N ILE A 103 -22.01 -9.66 17.09
CA ILE A 103 -22.65 -10.07 15.83
C ILE A 103 -24.07 -10.56 16.09
N ARG A 104 -24.26 -11.47 17.07
CA ARG A 104 -25.59 -11.99 17.44
C ARG A 104 -26.55 -10.90 17.91
N ASN A 105 -26.08 -9.95 18.72
CA ASN A 105 -26.90 -8.86 19.21
C ASN A 105 -27.35 -7.92 18.09
N GLN A 106 -26.44 -7.56 17.18
CA GLN A 106 -26.77 -6.69 16.04
C GLN A 106 -27.79 -7.33 15.10
N PHE A 107 -27.73 -8.65 14.91
CA PHE A 107 -28.73 -9.38 14.14
C PHE A 107 -30.11 -9.34 14.81
N LYS A 108 -30.17 -9.59 16.12
CA LYS A 108 -31.41 -9.54 16.89
C LYS A 108 -32.05 -8.14 16.89
N GLU A 109 -31.25 -7.09 17.02
CA GLU A 109 -31.74 -5.71 16.97
C GLU A 109 -32.26 -5.29 15.58
N ASN A 110 -31.72 -5.87 14.51
CA ASN A 110 -32.19 -5.60 13.15
C ASN A 110 -33.49 -6.36 12.83
N ASN A 111 -33.65 -7.58 13.31
CA ASN A 111 -34.90 -8.36 13.15
C ASN A 111 -36.04 -7.88 14.08
N CYS A 112 -35.72 -7.17 15.17
CA CYS A 112 -36.71 -6.60 16.10
C CYS A 112 -37.20 -5.20 15.67
N LYS A 113 -36.60 -4.60 14.63
CA LYS A 113 -37.02 -3.30 14.10
C LYS A 113 -37.93 -3.49 12.88
N ASP A 114 -39.23 -3.61 13.14
CA ASP A 114 -40.22 -2.96 12.26
C ASP A 114 -39.87 -1.46 12.11
N PRO A 115 -40.22 -0.79 11.00
CA PRO A 115 -39.65 0.50 10.58
C PRO A 115 -40.19 1.69 11.39
N ALA A 116 -40.02 1.68 12.70
CA ALA A 116 -40.35 2.80 13.56
C ALA A 116 -39.51 2.77 14.83
N THR A 117 -38.18 2.84 14.69
CA THR A 117 -37.30 3.50 15.67
C THR A 117 -35.87 3.50 15.16
N LYS A 118 -35.40 4.69 14.75
CA LYS A 118 -33.98 4.99 14.61
C LYS A 118 -33.39 5.09 16.03
N PRO A 119 -32.44 4.24 16.45
CA PRO A 119 -31.60 4.61 17.58
C PRO A 119 -30.50 5.53 17.07
N ALA A 120 -30.69 6.83 17.28
CA ALA A 120 -29.58 7.76 17.33
C ALA A 120 -28.80 7.50 18.64
N HIS A 121 -27.82 6.62 18.59
CA HIS A 121 -26.75 6.62 19.59
C HIS A 121 -25.45 6.15 18.94
N CYS A 122 -24.35 6.86 19.23
CA CYS A 122 -22.99 6.70 18.68
C CYS A 122 -22.65 7.35 17.32
N SER A 123 -23.16 8.55 17.02
CA SER A 123 -22.52 9.45 16.02
C SER A 123 -21.69 10.58 16.64
N LEU A 124 -21.80 10.87 17.94
CA LEU A 124 -21.05 11.96 18.58
C LEU A 124 -19.72 11.49 19.18
N LEU A 125 -19.69 10.31 19.79
CA LEU A 125 -18.46 9.75 20.39
C LEU A 125 -17.35 9.58 19.35
N TRP A 126 -17.66 9.06 18.15
CA TRP A 126 -16.64 8.90 17.11
C TRP A 126 -16.15 10.27 16.57
N ILE A 127 -17.01 11.30 16.52
CA ILE A 127 -16.64 12.64 16.04
C ILE A 127 -15.71 13.27 17.06
N VAL A 128 -16.07 13.18 18.35
CA VAL A 128 -15.24 13.69 19.45
C VAL A 128 -13.87 12.99 19.46
N MET A 129 -13.83 11.67 19.25
CA MET A 129 -12.56 10.93 19.16
C MET A 129 -11.73 11.34 17.92
N LEU A 130 -12.34 11.55 16.75
CA LEU A 130 -11.65 12.02 15.55
C LEU A 130 -11.10 13.45 15.73
N VAL A 131 -11.85 14.35 16.35
CA VAL A 131 -11.40 15.72 16.65
C VAL A 131 -10.20 15.69 17.61
N ILE A 132 -10.25 14.87 18.66
CA ILE A 132 -9.13 14.71 19.60
C ILE A 132 -7.89 14.16 18.90
N ILE A 133 -8.03 13.15 18.05
CA ILE A 133 -6.90 12.58 17.29
C ILE A 133 -6.27 13.63 16.37
N VAL A 134 -7.08 14.43 15.66
CA VAL A 134 -6.57 15.50 14.79
C VAL A 134 -5.83 16.56 15.62
N LEU A 135 -6.36 16.97 16.77
CA LEU A 135 -5.68 17.91 17.67
C LEU A 135 -4.33 17.37 18.17
N VAL A 136 -4.25 16.08 18.51
CA VAL A 136 -2.99 15.45 18.93
C VAL A 136 -1.97 15.46 17.79
N ILE A 137 -2.38 15.14 16.57
CA ILE A 137 -1.49 15.17 15.38
C ILE A 137 -0.96 16.59 15.16
N ILE A 138 -1.82 17.61 15.26
CA ILE A 138 -1.43 19.02 15.10
C ILE A 138 -0.40 19.41 16.16
N VAL A 139 -0.63 19.04 17.43
CA VAL A 139 0.31 19.34 18.53
C VAL A 139 1.66 18.64 18.31
N LEU A 140 1.66 17.38 17.89
CA LEU A 140 2.90 16.65 17.58
C LEU A 140 3.65 17.27 16.40
N ALA A 141 2.94 17.70 15.35
CA ALA A 141 3.55 18.37 14.21
C ALA A 141 4.20 19.71 14.61
N ILE A 142 3.53 20.50 15.46
CA ILE A 142 4.08 21.75 16.00
C ILE A 142 5.32 21.46 16.86
N LEU A 143 5.27 20.44 17.73
CA LEU A 143 6.42 20.03 18.55
C LEU A 143 7.62 19.61 17.69
N VAL A 144 7.40 18.85 16.63
CA VAL A 144 8.44 18.46 15.68
C VAL A 144 8.99 19.69 14.96
N LEU A 145 8.13 20.61 14.53
CA LEU A 145 8.54 21.84 13.86
C LEU A 145 9.36 22.74 14.80
N THR A 146 8.99 22.87 16.08
CA THR A 146 9.78 23.63 17.04
C THR A 146 11.13 22.97 17.28
N ILE A 147 11.21 21.63 17.38
CA ILE A 147 12.50 20.92 17.49
C ILE A 147 13.38 21.16 16.25
N ILE A 148 12.80 21.11 15.04
CA ILE A 148 13.53 21.39 13.79
C ILE A 148 14.04 22.85 13.78
N MET A 149 13.20 23.80 14.19
CA MET A 149 13.55 25.23 14.22
C MET A 149 14.56 25.57 15.34
N HIS A 150 14.61 24.77 16.40
CA HIS A 150 15.52 24.96 17.54
C HIS A 150 16.79 24.13 17.44
N MET A 151 17.01 23.39 16.34
CA MET A 151 18.28 22.72 16.02
C MET A 151 19.22 23.71 15.31
N PRO A 152 20.19 24.33 16.00
CA PRO A 152 21.14 25.23 15.40
C PRO A 152 22.32 24.39 14.94
N SER A 153 22.22 23.69 13.80
CA SER A 153 23.41 23.04 13.20
C SER A 153 23.25 22.42 11.81
N MET A 154 22.05 22.12 11.31
CA MET A 154 21.96 21.41 10.01
C MET A 154 22.03 22.33 8.78
N PHE A 155 21.69 23.61 8.90
CA PHE A 155 21.67 24.54 7.75
C PHE A 155 22.98 25.33 7.53
N ASP A 156 23.81 25.54 8.55
CA ASP A 156 25.00 26.40 8.45
C ASP A 156 26.12 25.79 7.58
N ILE A 157 26.30 24.47 7.62
CA ILE A 157 27.37 23.79 6.85
C ILE A 157 27.13 23.90 5.34
N HIS A 158 25.86 23.99 4.92
CA HIS A 158 25.52 24.01 3.50
C HIS A 158 25.74 25.39 2.86
N ASP A 159 25.76 26.47 3.65
CA ASP A 159 25.89 27.84 3.15
C ASP A 159 27.35 28.20 2.80
N GLU A 160 28.33 27.79 3.62
CA GLU A 160 29.75 28.04 3.32
C GLU A 160 30.23 27.23 2.11
N TYR A 161 29.82 25.96 2.00
CA TYR A 161 30.15 25.13 0.85
C TYR A 161 29.47 25.62 -0.44
N ALA A 162 28.21 26.04 -0.36
CA ALA A 162 27.49 26.61 -1.49
C ALA A 162 28.08 27.96 -1.94
N SER A 163 28.50 28.80 -0.98
CA SER A 163 29.17 30.08 -1.25
C SER A 163 30.51 29.86 -1.97
N LYS A 164 31.36 28.94 -1.48
CA LYS A 164 32.62 28.57 -2.15
C LYS A 164 32.41 28.04 -3.57
N LEU A 165 31.37 27.24 -3.80
CA LEU A 165 31.02 26.76 -5.14
C LEU A 165 30.57 27.90 -6.05
N ARG A 166 29.79 28.86 -5.52
CA ARG A 166 29.32 30.04 -6.25
C ARG A 166 30.49 30.92 -6.71
N ASP A 167 31.42 31.19 -5.81
CA ASP A 167 32.61 31.99 -6.11
C ASP A 167 33.48 31.32 -7.17
N LYS A 168 33.72 30.00 -7.05
CA LYS A 168 34.48 29.23 -8.03
C LYS A 168 33.83 29.23 -9.42
N TYR A 169 32.50 29.14 -9.49
CA TYR A 169 31.77 29.21 -10.75
C TYR A 169 31.87 30.60 -11.40
N ASN A 170 31.73 31.66 -10.60
CA ASN A 170 31.80 33.04 -11.06
C ASN A 170 33.21 33.40 -11.57
N GLU A 171 34.26 32.94 -10.88
CA GLU A 171 35.66 33.10 -11.31
C GLU A 171 35.96 32.35 -12.62
N ALA A 172 35.44 31.14 -12.78
CA ALA A 172 35.57 30.41 -14.04
C ALA A 172 34.89 31.16 -15.20
N LEU A 173 33.73 31.76 -14.96
CA LEU A 173 33.00 32.50 -16.00
C LEU A 173 33.73 33.77 -16.44
N THR A 174 34.36 34.50 -15.50
CA THR A 174 35.14 35.70 -15.85
C THR A 174 36.42 35.35 -16.61
N ARG A 175 37.05 34.20 -16.32
CA ARG A 175 38.22 33.70 -17.07
C ARG A 175 37.92 33.41 -18.53
N TYR A 176 36.73 32.91 -18.85
CA TYR A 176 36.30 32.68 -20.25
C TYR A 176 35.86 33.95 -20.97
N LYS A 177 35.61 35.04 -20.23
CA LYS A 177 35.28 36.36 -20.78
C LYS A 177 36.52 37.17 -21.17
N ASP A 178 37.72 36.71 -20.80
CA ASP A 178 38.98 37.31 -21.23
C ASP A 178 39.17 37.10 -22.75
N PRO A 179 39.20 38.19 -23.55
CA PRO A 179 39.38 38.11 -24.99
C PRO A 179 40.75 37.57 -25.43
N ALA A 180 41.70 37.36 -24.51
CA ALA A 180 42.97 36.70 -24.78
C ALA A 180 42.92 35.17 -24.63
N VAL A 181 41.95 34.63 -23.87
CA VAL A 181 41.84 33.19 -23.56
C VAL A 181 40.86 32.46 -24.50
N ASN A 182 39.84 33.16 -25.03
CA ASN A 182 38.88 32.60 -25.99
C ASN A 182 39.45 32.52 -27.41
N LYS A 183 40.50 31.71 -27.60
CA LYS A 183 41.19 31.49 -28.89
C LYS A 183 40.30 30.92 -30.00
N PHE A 184 39.08 30.46 -29.68
CA PHE A 184 38.16 29.89 -30.65
C PHE A 184 36.87 30.72 -30.74
N PRO A 185 36.49 31.22 -31.92
CA PRO A 185 35.20 31.87 -32.09
C PRO A 185 34.07 30.88 -31.79
N ALA A 186 33.05 31.33 -31.06
CA ALA A 186 31.82 30.57 -30.91
C ALA A 186 31.20 30.37 -32.30
N ALA A 187 31.21 29.12 -32.76
CA ALA A 187 30.81 28.64 -34.07
C ALA A 187 31.62 29.22 -35.27
N GLY A 188 32.43 28.37 -35.91
CA GLY A 188 32.87 28.62 -37.29
C GLY A 188 31.68 28.68 -38.25
N PRO A 189 31.85 29.17 -39.49
CA PRO A 189 30.75 29.33 -40.44
C PRO A 189 30.00 28.02 -40.61
N SER A 190 28.67 28.09 -40.59
CA SER A 190 27.78 26.95 -40.80
C SER A 190 28.05 26.34 -42.18
N VAL A 191 28.90 25.33 -42.22
CA VAL A 191 29.07 24.48 -43.40
C VAL A 191 27.75 23.73 -43.59
N GLN A 192 27.04 24.09 -44.65
CA GLN A 192 25.81 23.43 -45.07
C GLN A 192 26.16 22.08 -45.71
N GLY A 193 26.71 21.16 -44.91
CA GLY A 193 27.01 19.79 -45.30
C GLY A 193 25.84 18.88 -44.95
N TYR A 194 25.28 18.21 -45.95
CA TYR A 194 24.22 17.21 -45.76
C TYR A 194 24.74 16.07 -44.86
N VAL A 195 24.18 15.95 -43.66
CA VAL A 195 24.39 14.80 -42.78
C VAL A 195 23.23 13.84 -43.04
N PRO A 196 23.47 12.63 -43.58
CA PRO A 196 22.39 11.69 -43.82
C PRO A 196 21.77 11.25 -42.49
N PHE A 197 20.49 11.56 -42.30
CA PHE A 197 19.70 10.99 -41.22
C PHE A 197 19.50 9.51 -41.50
N ILE A 198 20.13 8.64 -40.70
CA ILE A 198 19.80 7.23 -40.67
C ILE A 198 18.54 7.09 -39.80
N PRO A 199 17.37 6.73 -40.36
CA PRO A 199 16.19 6.52 -39.56
C PRO A 199 16.42 5.34 -38.60
N LEU A 200 16.06 5.53 -37.32
CA LEU A 200 16.23 4.57 -36.21
C LEU A 200 15.71 3.15 -36.50
N ILE A 201 14.86 2.98 -37.52
CA ILE A 201 14.29 1.69 -37.95
C ILE A 201 15.36 0.77 -38.58
N GLN A 202 16.49 1.28 -39.07
CA GLN A 202 17.56 0.46 -39.65
C GLN A 202 18.57 -0.10 -38.64
N ILE A 203 18.51 0.33 -37.38
CA ILE A 203 19.38 -0.23 -36.33
C ILE A 203 18.73 -1.51 -35.81
N ILE A 204 18.93 -2.62 -36.51
CA ILE A 204 18.67 -3.94 -35.95
C ILE A 204 19.70 -4.18 -34.86
N VAL A 205 19.29 -4.01 -33.60
CA VAL A 205 20.06 -4.45 -32.44
C VAL A 205 20.14 -5.97 -32.50
N LYS A 206 21.27 -6.49 -32.99
CA LYS A 206 21.60 -7.91 -32.77
C LYS A 206 21.81 -8.09 -31.28
N GLU A 207 20.98 -8.93 -30.68
CA GLU A 207 21.10 -9.37 -29.28
C GLU A 207 22.45 -10.07 -29.11
N TYR A 208 23.43 -9.35 -28.57
CA TYR A 208 24.74 -9.92 -28.24
C TYR A 208 24.61 -10.71 -26.94
N ARG A 209 24.80 -12.03 -27.04
CA ARG A 209 24.91 -12.96 -25.93
C ARG A 209 26.23 -12.70 -25.19
N LYS A 210 26.17 -12.68 -23.87
CA LYS A 210 27.26 -12.44 -22.91
C LYS A 210 28.26 -13.60 -22.92
N GLU A 211 29.22 -13.60 -23.84
CA GLU A 211 30.42 -14.46 -23.69
C GLU A 211 31.77 -13.77 -23.93
N ASP A 212 31.85 -12.63 -24.62
CA ASP A 212 33.16 -12.07 -25.03
C ASP A 212 33.51 -10.73 -24.35
N ALA A 213 33.45 -10.67 -23.02
CA ALA A 213 33.93 -9.52 -22.24
C ALA A 213 35.46 -9.52 -21.99
N ASP A 214 36.24 -10.11 -22.90
CA ASP A 214 37.70 -10.20 -22.79
C ASP A 214 38.42 -8.87 -23.08
N PHE A 215 37.69 -7.85 -23.52
CA PHE A 215 38.23 -6.50 -23.77
C PHE A 215 38.54 -5.71 -22.48
N LEU A 216 37.99 -6.08 -21.31
CA LEU A 216 38.16 -5.30 -20.08
C LEU A 216 39.43 -5.62 -19.26
N HIS A 217 40.26 -6.57 -19.68
CA HIS A 217 41.40 -7.02 -18.85
C HIS A 217 42.79 -6.50 -19.23
N THR A 218 42.94 -5.56 -20.16
CA THR A 218 44.28 -5.04 -20.52
C THR A 218 44.42 -3.53 -20.33
N SER A 219 44.57 -3.10 -19.07
CA SER A 219 45.43 -1.94 -18.75
C SER A 219 45.83 -1.95 -17.27
N SER A 220 46.73 -2.85 -16.89
CA SER A 220 47.56 -2.65 -15.71
C SER A 220 48.87 -3.42 -15.88
N THR A 221 49.81 -2.80 -16.57
CA THR A 221 51.26 -2.81 -16.28
C THR A 221 51.93 -2.16 -17.48
N ASN A 222 52.58 -1.02 -17.24
CA ASN A 222 53.83 -0.63 -17.89
C ASN A 222 54.53 0.30 -16.89
N GLU A 223 55.78 -0.04 -16.62
CA GLU A 223 56.77 0.61 -15.74
C GLU A 223 56.92 2.12 -15.97
#